data_AF-A0A6P5LDU0-F1
#
_entry.id   AF-A0A6P5LDU0-F1
#
_cell.length_a   1.000
_cell.length_b   1.000
_cell.length_c   1.000
_cell.angle_alpha   90.00
_cell.angle_beta   90.00
_cell.angle_gamma   90.00
#
_symmetry.space_group_name_H-M   'P 1'
#
loop_
_entity.id
_entity.type
_entity.pdbx_description
1 polymer ?
#
loop_
_entity_poly.entity_id
_entity_poly.type
_entity_poly.pdbx_seq_one_letter_code
_entity_poly.pdbx_strand_id
1 'polypeptide(L)'
;MRETKKTRREDVDLIVTLGGLTGRFDQIMASVETLFHATTITPVPVIIIQAGSLICLLQPGKHKLHVDTGFEGDWCGLVPVGHPCKQVTTTGLKWNLNEMFGGQPEWSIGTFKIPRKSKSKNMESHRIERNGLALTFIIRGNSYIPEAKDLFWYLNIANSVLMFGTLVSTSNTYDGSGVVTVETDHPLIWTMGIKDKPTE
;
A
#
# COMPACT_ATOMS: atom_id res chain seq x y z
N MET A 1 44.75 27.63 -26.03
CA MET A 1 44.20 26.29 -25.78
C MET A 1 43.31 26.36 -24.55
N ARG A 2 42.02 26.03 -24.66
CA ARG A 2 41.11 25.93 -23.50
C ARG A 2 41.10 24.46 -23.09
N GLU A 3 41.65 24.14 -21.93
CA GLU A 3 41.51 22.82 -21.32
C GLU A 3 40.05 22.61 -20.93
N THR A 4 39.38 21.69 -21.60
CA THR A 4 38.06 21.19 -21.20
C THR A 4 38.25 20.27 -19.99
N LYS A 5 37.88 20.78 -18.82
CA LYS A 5 37.79 20.05 -17.56
C LYS A 5 36.89 18.83 -17.77
N LYS A 6 37.47 17.63 -17.84
CA LYS A 6 36.76 16.35 -17.94
C LYS A 6 36.04 16.12 -16.60
N THR A 7 34.75 16.43 -16.55
CA THR A 7 33.90 16.21 -15.37
C THR A 7 33.88 14.72 -15.07
N ARG A 8 34.38 14.31 -13.90
CA ARG A 8 34.22 12.93 -13.41
C ARG A 8 32.72 12.72 -13.15
N ARG A 9 32.12 11.72 -13.79
CA ARG A 9 30.81 11.20 -13.40
C ARG A 9 31.07 10.36 -12.16
N GLU A 10 30.62 10.82 -11.00
CA GLU A 10 30.59 9.99 -9.80
C GLU A 10 29.43 9.00 -9.94
N ASP A 11 29.69 7.75 -9.56
CA ASP A 11 28.70 6.68 -9.59
C ASP A 11 27.74 6.88 -8.41
N VAL A 12 26.46 7.10 -8.69
CA VAL A 12 25.44 7.39 -7.68
C VAL A 12 24.44 6.24 -7.68
N ASP A 13 24.40 5.49 -6.58
CA ASP A 13 23.54 4.31 -6.46
C ASP A 13 22.08 4.65 -6.07
N LEU A 14 21.88 5.79 -5.40
CA LEU A 14 20.59 6.16 -4.80
C LEU A 14 20.50 7.68 -4.58
N ILE A 15 19.36 8.27 -4.91
CA ILE A 15 19.01 9.66 -4.58
C ILE A 15 18.06 9.66 -3.39
N VAL A 16 18.48 10.29 -2.30
CA VAL A 16 17.67 10.42 -1.08
C VAL A 16 17.12 11.84 -0.98
N THR A 17 15.80 11.96 -1.00
CA THR A 17 15.08 13.22 -0.75
C THR A 17 14.63 13.27 0.70
N LEU A 18 14.93 14.37 1.39
CA LEU A 18 14.52 14.59 2.78
C LEU A 18 13.36 15.59 2.81
N GLY A 19 12.21 15.17 3.35
CA GLY A 19 11.00 15.99 3.38
C GLY A 19 10.04 15.72 2.21
N GLY A 20 8.90 16.40 2.20
CA GLY A 20 7.87 16.27 1.16
C GLY A 20 6.75 15.25 1.45
N LEU A 21 6.73 14.61 2.61
CA LEU A 21 5.68 13.66 3.04
C LEU A 21 4.76 14.20 4.14
N THR A 22 4.99 15.41 4.64
CA THR A 22 4.14 16.05 5.66
C THR A 22 3.78 17.49 5.27
N GLY A 23 2.87 18.10 6.03
CA GLY A 23 2.48 19.49 5.84
C GLY A 23 1.34 19.63 4.85
N ARG A 24 1.47 20.54 3.87
CA ARG A 24 0.42 20.82 2.90
C ARG A 24 0.18 19.60 2.00
N PHE A 25 -1.05 19.10 1.98
CA PHE A 25 -1.41 17.88 1.26
C PHE A 25 -1.09 17.92 -0.24
N ASP A 26 -1.31 19.05 -0.91
CA ASP A 26 -0.97 19.21 -2.33
C ASP A 26 0.54 19.08 -2.59
N GLN A 27 1.39 19.52 -1.66
CA GLN A 27 2.85 19.34 -1.76
C GLN A 27 3.27 17.90 -1.51
N ILE A 28 2.55 17.18 -0.66
CA ILE A 28 2.75 15.73 -0.47
C ILE A 28 2.48 15.01 -1.78
N MET A 29 1.34 15.31 -2.42
CA MET A 29 0.99 14.71 -3.71
C MET A 29 1.93 15.15 -4.84
N ALA A 30 2.42 16.39 -4.83
CA ALA A 30 3.45 16.83 -5.77
C ALA A 30 4.78 16.07 -5.59
N SER A 31 5.14 15.71 -4.36
CA SER A 31 6.31 14.89 -4.07
C SER A 31 6.13 13.46 -4.57
N VAL A 32 4.92 12.89 -4.39
CA VAL A 32 4.57 11.59 -4.98
C VAL A 32 4.63 11.64 -6.51
N GLU A 33 4.05 12.65 -7.15
CA GLU A 33 4.09 12.84 -8.61
C GLU A 33 5.52 12.97 -9.13
N THR A 34 6.39 13.63 -8.36
CA THR A 34 7.81 13.77 -8.72
C THR A 34 8.50 12.41 -8.86
N LEU A 35 8.11 11.39 -8.07
CA LEU A 35 8.64 10.04 -8.24
C LEU A 35 8.23 9.40 -9.57
N PHE A 36 7.03 9.69 -10.08
CA PHE A 36 6.59 9.22 -11.40
C PHE A 36 7.44 9.85 -12.51
N HIS A 37 7.72 11.15 -12.42
CA HIS A 37 8.58 11.84 -13.38
C HIS A 37 10.05 11.47 -13.26
N ALA A 38 10.54 11.16 -12.05
CA ALA A 38 11.95 10.85 -11.80
C ALA A 38 12.48 9.73 -12.70
N THR A 39 11.64 8.75 -13.03
CA THR A 39 11.98 7.61 -13.91
C THR A 39 12.39 8.03 -15.33
N THR A 40 11.93 9.19 -15.78
CA THR A 40 12.28 9.78 -17.08
C THR A 40 13.48 10.73 -17.01
N ILE A 41 13.82 11.19 -15.80
CA ILE A 41 14.86 12.18 -15.56
C ILE A 41 16.19 11.49 -15.22
N THR A 42 16.14 10.41 -14.44
CA THR A 42 17.32 9.71 -13.94
C THR A 42 17.07 8.20 -13.89
N PRO A 43 18.07 7.37 -14.29
CA PRO A 43 18.01 5.93 -14.08
C PRO A 43 18.30 5.52 -12.63
N VAL A 44 18.77 6.45 -11.80
CA VAL A 44 19.11 6.21 -10.39
C VAL A 44 17.83 6.15 -9.56
N PRO A 45 17.66 5.14 -8.69
CA PRO A 45 16.53 5.06 -7.77
C PRO A 45 16.37 6.33 -6.91
N VAL A 46 15.13 6.76 -6.71
CA VAL A 46 14.80 7.91 -5.87
C VAL A 46 13.90 7.47 -4.72
N ILE A 47 14.28 7.85 -3.50
CA ILE A 47 13.48 7.63 -2.30
C ILE A 47 13.19 8.96 -1.61
N ILE A 48 12.06 9.03 -0.91
CA ILE A 48 11.70 10.17 -0.07
C ILE A 48 11.56 9.68 1.36
N ILE A 49 12.24 10.35 2.30
CA ILE A 49 12.22 10.04 3.73
C ILE A 49 11.76 11.26 4.50
N GLN A 50 10.77 11.07 5.39
CA GLN A 50 10.40 12.08 6.37
C GLN A 50 9.65 11.46 7.55
N ALA A 51 9.94 11.92 8.77
CA ALA A 51 9.18 11.59 9.99
C ALA A 51 8.93 10.08 10.19
N GLY A 52 9.97 9.26 10.03
CA GLY A 52 9.89 7.80 10.19
C GLY A 52 9.13 7.09 9.06
N SER A 53 8.85 7.77 7.95
CA SER A 53 8.25 7.18 6.75
C SER A 53 9.21 7.27 5.56
N LEU A 54 9.28 6.21 4.78
CA LEU A 54 9.92 6.18 3.47
C LEU A 54 8.89 5.82 2.41
N ILE A 55 9.03 6.44 1.24
CA ILE A 55 8.34 6.03 0.01
C ILE A 55 9.32 5.90 -1.16
N CYS A 56 9.01 4.98 -2.06
CA CYS A 56 9.64 4.86 -3.36
C CYS A 56 8.64 4.32 -4.40
N LEU A 57 8.94 4.52 -5.68
CA LEU A 57 8.08 4.05 -6.77
C LEU A 57 8.63 2.75 -7.37
N LEU A 58 7.86 1.67 -7.24
CA LEU A 58 8.13 0.41 -7.92
C LEU A 58 7.60 0.50 -9.35
N GLN A 59 8.48 0.33 -10.33
CA GLN A 59 8.09 0.26 -11.74
C GLN A 59 7.37 -1.07 -12.05
N PRO A 60 6.66 -1.19 -13.18
CA PRO A 60 6.13 -2.49 -13.61
C PRO A 60 7.23 -3.56 -13.67
N GLY A 61 6.95 -4.74 -13.12
CA GLY A 61 7.89 -5.86 -13.05
C GLY A 61 8.07 -6.41 -11.64
N LYS A 62 9.18 -7.15 -11.44
CA LYS A 62 9.52 -7.84 -10.19
C LYS A 62 10.57 -7.07 -9.40
N HIS A 63 10.33 -6.91 -8.11
CA HIS A 63 11.18 -6.21 -7.17
C HIS A 63 11.52 -7.12 -6.00
N LYS A 64 12.76 -7.00 -5.52
CA LYS A 64 13.24 -7.66 -4.30
C LYS A 64 13.75 -6.59 -3.35
N LEU A 65 13.03 -6.41 -2.26
CA LEU A 65 13.29 -5.40 -1.24
C LEU A 65 13.90 -6.09 -0.02
N HIS A 66 15.12 -5.72 0.32
CA HIS A 66 15.78 -6.16 1.54
C HIS A 66 15.30 -5.31 2.71
N VAL A 67 14.77 -5.96 3.74
CA VAL A 67 14.14 -5.35 4.93
C VAL A 67 14.75 -5.92 6.22
N ASP A 68 16.06 -6.16 6.15
CA ASP A 68 16.90 -6.82 7.15
C ASP A 68 18.07 -5.94 7.62
N THR A 69 17.97 -4.62 7.45
CA THR A 69 19.02 -3.68 7.87
C THR A 69 18.97 -3.35 9.37
N GLY A 70 17.83 -3.61 10.02
CA GLY A 70 17.55 -3.29 11.42
C GLY A 70 16.87 -1.93 11.62
N PHE A 71 16.89 -1.06 10.60
CA PHE A 71 16.27 0.27 10.63
C PHE A 71 14.79 0.26 10.22
N GLU A 72 14.24 -0.88 9.84
CA GLU A 72 12.87 -1.01 9.40
C GLU A 72 11.89 -0.80 10.57
N GLY A 73 10.87 0.02 10.33
CA GLY A 73 9.71 0.16 11.21
C GLY A 73 8.87 -1.11 11.24
N ASP A 74 7.77 -1.10 11.99
CA ASP A 74 6.94 -2.31 12.13
C ASP A 74 5.83 -2.40 11.07
N TRP A 75 5.76 -1.42 10.15
CA TRP A 75 4.69 -1.31 9.15
C TRP A 75 5.23 -1.05 7.74
N CYS A 76 4.47 -1.50 6.75
CA CYS A 76 4.65 -1.18 5.34
C CYS A 76 3.32 -1.15 4.58
N GLY A 77 3.37 -0.79 3.29
CA GLY A 77 2.21 -0.69 2.44
C GLY A 77 2.52 -0.56 0.95
N LEU A 78 1.50 -0.80 0.14
CA LEU A 78 1.50 -0.71 -1.32
C LEU A 78 0.32 0.18 -1.75
N VAL A 79 0.63 1.31 -2.41
CA VAL A 79 -0.34 2.37 -2.70
C VAL A 79 -0.43 2.66 -4.21
N PRO A 80 -1.56 2.35 -4.87
CA PRO A 80 -1.74 2.49 -6.32
C PRO A 80 -2.20 3.91 -6.71
N VAL A 81 -1.31 4.90 -6.60
CA VAL A 81 -1.67 6.33 -6.79
C VAL A 81 -2.03 6.69 -8.23
N GLY A 82 -1.24 6.24 -9.21
CA GLY A 82 -1.42 6.65 -10.60
C GLY A 82 -2.46 5.82 -11.35
N HIS A 83 -2.42 4.49 -11.20
CA HIS A 83 -3.27 3.56 -11.93
C HIS A 83 -3.69 2.38 -11.05
N PRO A 84 -4.87 1.77 -11.33
CA PRO A 84 -5.21 0.45 -10.79
C PRO A 84 -4.13 -0.57 -11.17
N CYS A 85 -3.54 -1.24 -10.18
CA CYS A 85 -2.62 -2.36 -10.39
C CYS A 85 -3.44 -3.65 -10.30
N LYS A 86 -3.67 -4.34 -11.42
CA LYS A 86 -4.62 -5.45 -11.49
C LYS A 86 -3.99 -6.79 -11.10
N GLN A 87 -2.67 -6.88 -11.24
CA GLN A 87 -1.89 -8.06 -10.96
C GLN A 87 -0.76 -7.66 -10.04
N VAL A 88 -0.98 -7.86 -8.74
CA VAL A 88 0.04 -7.66 -7.71
C VAL A 88 0.24 -8.97 -6.96
N THR A 89 1.49 -9.44 -6.95
CA THR A 89 1.90 -10.63 -6.20
C THR A 89 3.01 -10.27 -5.24
N THR A 90 2.95 -10.76 -4.00
CA THR A 90 3.97 -10.47 -2.98
C THR A 90 4.39 -11.68 -2.17
N THR A 91 5.62 -11.65 -1.66
CA THR A 91 6.10 -12.54 -0.59
C THR A 91 6.81 -11.73 0.48
N GLY A 92 7.03 -12.29 1.67
CA GLY A 92 7.75 -11.59 2.74
C GLY A 92 6.88 -10.65 3.59
N LEU A 93 5.61 -10.47 3.21
CA LEU A 93 4.63 -9.71 3.97
C LEU A 93 3.76 -10.63 4.82
N LYS A 94 3.31 -10.16 5.97
CA LYS A 94 2.33 -10.86 6.81
C LYS A 94 1.03 -11.09 6.06
N TRP A 95 0.61 -10.12 5.26
CA TRP A 95 -0.53 -10.24 4.36
C TRP A 95 -0.04 -10.12 2.92
N ASN A 96 0.32 -11.26 2.34
CA ASN A 96 0.73 -11.34 0.95
C ASN A 96 -0.47 -11.25 0.00
N LEU A 97 -0.24 -10.61 -1.15
CA LEU A 97 -1.16 -10.61 -2.29
C LEU A 97 -0.78 -11.77 -3.19
N ASN A 98 -1.66 -12.75 -3.40
CA ASN A 98 -1.42 -13.89 -4.28
C ASN A 98 -2.65 -14.11 -5.16
N GLU A 99 -2.45 -14.52 -6.41
CA GLU A 99 -3.53 -15.01 -7.28
C GLU A 99 -4.03 -16.39 -6.81
N MET A 100 -4.85 -16.49 -5.76
CA MET A 100 -5.60 -17.71 -5.42
C MET A 100 -6.89 -17.32 -4.69
N PHE A 101 -8.12 -17.50 -5.20
CA PHE A 101 -8.67 -18.57 -6.03
C PHE A 101 -9.52 -18.01 -7.17
N GLY A 102 -9.45 -18.65 -8.36
CA GLY A 102 -10.43 -18.51 -9.44
C GLY A 102 -11.81 -19.08 -9.11
N GLY A 103 -12.29 -18.89 -7.88
CA GLY A 103 -13.68 -19.06 -7.49
C GLY A 103 -14.16 -17.70 -7.01
N GLN A 104 -15.11 -17.11 -7.74
CA GLN A 104 -15.76 -15.90 -7.26
C GLN A 104 -16.30 -16.13 -5.84
N PRO A 105 -16.03 -15.24 -4.86
CA PRO A 105 -16.93 -15.14 -3.73
C PRO A 105 -18.26 -14.63 -4.30
N GLU A 106 -19.28 -15.49 -4.33
CA GLU A 106 -20.65 -15.12 -4.71
C GLU A 106 -21.26 -14.23 -3.61
N TRP A 107 -20.77 -12.99 -3.52
CA TRP A 107 -21.43 -11.93 -2.76
C TRP A 107 -21.46 -10.70 -3.65
N SER A 108 -22.54 -10.58 -4.42
CA SER A 108 -22.84 -9.36 -5.16
C SER A 108 -22.99 -8.22 -4.16
N ILE A 109 -22.24 -7.13 -4.34
CA ILE A 109 -22.50 -5.86 -3.68
C ILE A 109 -23.84 -5.35 -4.24
N GLY A 110 -24.94 -5.84 -3.68
CA GLY A 110 -26.27 -5.42 -4.09
C GLY A 110 -26.34 -3.90 -4.00
N THR A 111 -26.72 -3.25 -5.10
CA THR A 111 -26.89 -1.81 -5.17
C THR A 111 -27.73 -1.34 -3.98
N PHE A 112 -27.13 -0.49 -3.14
CA PHE A 112 -27.73 0.03 -1.93
C PHE A 112 -28.90 0.96 -2.29
N LYS A 113 -30.14 0.45 -2.21
CA LYS A 113 -31.33 1.31 -2.14
C LYS A 113 -31.59 1.65 -0.68
N ILE A 114 -31.58 2.95 -0.35
CA ILE A 114 -32.00 3.46 0.96
C ILE A 114 -33.43 2.96 1.23
N PRO A 115 -33.68 2.13 2.27
CA PRO A 115 -35.03 1.65 2.54
C PRO A 115 -35.89 2.81 3.05
N ARG A 116 -37.02 3.08 2.38
CA ARG A 116 -38.11 3.83 3.02
C ARG A 116 -38.63 2.99 4.19
N LYS A 117 -38.72 3.60 5.37
CA LYS A 117 -39.21 2.96 6.61
C LYS A 117 -40.45 2.09 6.34
N SER A 118 -40.31 0.78 6.39
CA SER A 118 -41.40 -0.12 6.70
C SER A 118 -40.96 -1.06 7.81
N LYS A 119 -41.85 -1.27 8.79
CA LYS A 119 -41.58 -2.03 10.00
C LYS A 119 -41.48 -3.52 9.64
N SER A 120 -40.26 -4.05 9.56
CA SER A 120 -40.00 -5.49 9.56
C SER A 120 -39.22 -5.84 10.82
N LYS A 121 -39.80 -6.72 11.63
CA LYS A 121 -39.18 -7.29 12.84
C LYS A 121 -38.13 -8.31 12.38
N ASN A 122 -36.93 -8.26 12.98
CA ASN A 122 -35.69 -9.01 12.68
C ASN A 122 -34.69 -8.29 11.76
N MET A 123 -34.30 -7.08 12.16
CA MET A 123 -33.12 -6.40 11.60
C MET A 123 -32.27 -5.89 12.76
N GLU A 124 -31.15 -6.58 13.03
CA GLU A 124 -30.20 -6.24 14.08
C GLU A 124 -29.04 -5.45 13.44
N SER A 125 -29.01 -4.13 13.63
CA SER A 125 -27.92 -3.30 13.11
C SER A 125 -26.79 -3.24 14.12
N HIS A 126 -25.59 -3.67 13.73
CA HIS A 126 -24.39 -3.56 14.56
C HIS A 126 -23.44 -2.51 13.97
N ARG A 127 -23.02 -1.58 14.82
CA ARG A 127 -22.07 -0.51 14.49
C ARG A 127 -20.74 -0.84 15.15
N ILE A 128 -19.71 -1.07 14.35
CA ILE A 128 -18.34 -1.25 14.85
C ILE A 128 -17.60 0.07 14.61
N GLU A 129 -17.11 0.68 15.68
CA GLU A 129 -16.31 1.91 15.61
C GLU A 129 -14.87 1.64 16.08
N ARG A 130 -13.90 1.92 15.21
CA ARG A 130 -12.50 2.11 15.60
C ARG A 130 -11.89 3.23 14.76
N ASN A 131 -11.18 4.15 15.42
CA ASN A 131 -10.45 5.28 14.81
C ASN A 131 -11.28 6.17 13.86
N GLY A 132 -12.55 6.44 14.22
CA GLY A 132 -13.40 7.38 13.47
C GLY A 132 -14.04 6.83 12.19
N LEU A 133 -13.77 5.58 11.82
CA LEU A 133 -14.50 4.87 10.76
C LEU A 133 -15.57 3.99 11.39
N ALA A 134 -16.83 4.25 11.05
CA ALA A 134 -17.99 3.45 11.45
C ALA A 134 -18.52 2.68 10.25
N LEU A 135 -18.28 1.36 10.23
CA LEU A 135 -18.95 0.46 9.29
C LEU A 135 -20.20 -0.11 9.98
N THR A 136 -21.35 0.10 9.37
CA THR A 136 -22.64 -0.42 9.86
C THR A 136 -23.06 -1.59 8.99
N PHE A 137 -23.18 -2.77 9.59
CA PHE A 137 -23.62 -3.98 8.89
C PHE A 137 -25.09 -4.28 9.24
N ILE A 138 -25.87 -4.69 8.23
CA ILE A 138 -27.20 -5.28 8.42
C ILE A 138 -27.08 -6.75 8.03
N ILE A 139 -27.14 -7.65 9.01
CA ILE A 139 -27.04 -9.09 8.78
C ILE A 139 -28.45 -9.69 8.69
N ARG A 140 -28.74 -10.44 7.63
CA ARG A 140 -29.85 -11.40 7.59
C ARG A 140 -29.29 -12.81 7.78
N GLY A 141 -29.58 -13.40 8.93
CA GLY A 141 -29.31 -14.82 9.21
C GLY A 141 -28.22 -15.07 10.25
N ASN A 142 -28.41 -16.16 11.01
CA ASN A 142 -27.42 -16.71 11.94
C ASN A 142 -26.22 -17.24 11.14
N SER A 143 -25.03 -16.68 11.35
CA SER A 143 -23.75 -17.39 11.59
C SER A 143 -22.57 -16.44 11.40
N TYR A 144 -21.72 -16.36 12.44
CA TYR A 144 -20.41 -15.72 12.51
C TYR A 144 -20.35 -14.18 12.31
N ILE A 145 -19.93 -13.47 13.36
CA ILE A 145 -19.56 -12.05 13.30
C ILE A 145 -18.03 -12.02 13.18
N PRO A 146 -17.46 -11.78 11.99
CA PRO A 146 -16.02 -11.58 11.86
C PRO A 146 -15.62 -10.34 12.64
N GLU A 147 -14.53 -10.40 13.40
CA GLU A 147 -13.96 -9.21 14.00
C GLU A 147 -13.50 -8.25 12.88
N ALA A 148 -13.41 -6.93 13.13
CA ALA A 148 -12.98 -5.96 12.12
C ALA A 148 -11.62 -6.33 11.49
N LYS A 149 -10.74 -7.00 12.26
CA LYS A 149 -9.45 -7.54 11.79
C LYS A 149 -9.61 -8.64 10.74
N ASP A 150 -10.66 -9.46 10.86
CA ASP A 150 -10.97 -10.56 9.95
C ASP A 150 -11.56 -10.03 8.64
N LEU A 151 -12.38 -8.98 8.69
CA LEU A 151 -12.88 -8.31 7.47
C LEU A 151 -11.77 -7.64 6.67
N PHE A 152 -10.79 -7.04 7.34
CA PHE A 152 -9.62 -6.46 6.69
C PHE A 152 -8.75 -7.55 6.05
N TRP A 153 -8.61 -8.70 6.72
CA TRP A 153 -7.99 -9.90 6.16
C TRP A 153 -8.70 -10.37 4.88
N TYR A 154 -10.05 -10.41 4.88
CA TYR A 154 -10.82 -10.92 3.73
C TYR A 154 -10.71 -10.02 2.50
N LEU A 155 -10.68 -8.70 2.70
CA LEU A 155 -10.53 -7.76 1.59
C LEU A 155 -9.15 -7.89 0.92
N ASN A 156 -8.11 -8.15 1.73
CA ASN A 156 -6.73 -8.23 1.28
C ASN A 156 -6.40 -9.53 0.53
N ILE A 157 -7.18 -10.60 0.75
CA ILE A 157 -6.94 -11.93 0.16
C ILE A 157 -7.82 -12.23 -1.05
N ALA A 158 -8.92 -11.50 -1.24
CA ALA A 158 -9.84 -11.75 -2.34
C ALA A 158 -9.48 -11.03 -3.65
N ASN A 159 -8.55 -10.06 -3.63
CA ASN A 159 -8.22 -9.28 -4.83
C ASN A 159 -6.71 -8.98 -4.92
N SER A 160 -6.06 -9.52 -5.95
CA SER A 160 -4.74 -9.06 -6.43
C SER A 160 -4.78 -7.68 -7.10
N VAL A 161 -5.96 -7.04 -7.09
CA VAL A 161 -6.21 -5.71 -7.67
C VAL A 161 -6.06 -4.65 -6.58
N LEU A 162 -5.01 -3.83 -6.67
CA LEU A 162 -4.86 -2.62 -5.87
C LEU A 162 -5.39 -1.42 -6.65
N MET A 163 -6.39 -0.74 -6.09
CA MET A 163 -6.95 0.49 -6.65
C MET A 163 -7.63 1.32 -5.56
N PHE A 164 -7.51 2.65 -5.64
CA PHE A 164 -8.28 3.55 -4.78
C PHE A 164 -9.79 3.32 -4.98
N GLY A 165 -10.51 3.15 -3.88
CA GLY A 165 -11.94 2.81 -3.90
C GLY A 165 -12.23 1.30 -3.92
N THR A 166 -11.22 0.44 -4.08
CA THR A 166 -11.33 -1.00 -3.82
C THR A 166 -10.39 -1.41 -2.68
N LEU A 167 -9.11 -1.64 -2.97
CA LEU A 167 -8.13 -2.14 -2.02
C LEU A 167 -6.82 -1.34 -2.13
N VAL A 168 -6.31 -0.92 -0.99
CA VAL A 168 -4.98 -0.34 -0.82
C VAL A 168 -4.31 -1.06 0.35
N SER A 169 -3.12 -1.61 0.14
CA SER A 169 -2.42 -2.32 1.22
C SER A 169 -1.79 -1.29 2.15
N THR A 170 -2.42 -1.05 3.31
CA THR A 170 -1.91 -0.14 4.34
C THR A 170 -1.85 -0.88 5.68
N SER A 171 -0.92 -0.48 6.55
CA SER A 171 -0.66 -1.14 7.82
C SER A 171 -0.34 -2.64 7.67
N ASN A 172 0.34 -3.00 6.58
CA ASN A 172 0.93 -4.32 6.40
C ASN A 172 2.19 -4.41 7.29
N THR A 173 2.77 -5.60 7.44
CA THR A 173 4.02 -5.80 8.18
C THR A 173 4.79 -6.97 7.58
N TYR A 174 6.00 -7.21 8.06
CA TYR A 174 6.89 -8.23 7.55
C TYR A 174 6.60 -9.60 8.18
N ASP A 175 6.88 -10.68 7.46
CA ASP A 175 6.77 -12.05 7.98
C ASP A 175 8.01 -12.53 8.75
N GLY A 176 9.05 -11.70 8.81
CA GLY A 176 10.33 -12.01 9.47
C GLY A 176 11.37 -12.68 8.58
N SER A 177 11.10 -12.88 7.28
CA SER A 177 12.05 -13.46 6.33
C SER A 177 13.22 -12.54 5.95
N GLY A 178 13.13 -11.24 6.27
CA GLY A 178 14.13 -10.22 5.91
C GLY A 178 14.09 -9.77 4.45
N VAL A 179 13.21 -10.36 3.62
CA VAL A 179 13.11 -10.03 2.19
C VAL A 179 11.64 -9.99 1.76
N VAL A 180 11.24 -8.87 1.17
CA VAL A 180 9.94 -8.71 0.53
C VAL A 180 10.11 -8.80 -0.99
N THR A 181 9.26 -9.58 -1.65
CA THR A 181 9.15 -9.53 -3.12
C THR A 181 7.83 -8.91 -3.51
N VAL A 182 7.86 -8.08 -4.56
CA VAL A 182 6.67 -7.44 -5.12
C VAL A 182 6.74 -7.54 -6.63
N GLU A 183 5.73 -8.14 -7.25
CA GLU A 183 5.49 -8.11 -8.69
C GLU A 183 4.26 -7.25 -8.96
N THR A 184 4.35 -6.32 -9.90
CA THR A 184 3.23 -5.42 -10.24
C THR A 184 3.19 -5.13 -11.74
N ASP A 185 1.98 -4.99 -12.29
CA ASP A 185 1.71 -4.65 -13.69
C ASP A 185 1.78 -3.14 -13.99
N HIS A 186 1.66 -2.30 -12.97
CA HIS A 186 1.65 -0.85 -13.09
C HIS A 186 2.52 -0.18 -12.01
N PRO A 187 2.91 1.10 -12.17
CA PRO A 187 3.70 1.78 -11.14
C PRO A 187 2.97 1.81 -9.79
N LEU A 188 3.64 1.34 -8.75
CA LEU A 188 3.07 1.13 -7.42
C LEU A 188 3.98 1.77 -6.36
N ILE A 189 3.40 2.59 -5.48
CA ILE A 189 4.18 3.20 -4.40
C ILE A 189 4.39 2.16 -3.30
N TRP A 190 5.65 1.86 -3.01
CA TRP A 190 6.05 1.19 -1.78
C TRP A 190 6.18 2.23 -0.68
N THR A 191 5.63 1.93 0.50
CA THR A 191 5.84 2.74 1.70
C THR A 191 6.19 1.86 2.89
N MET A 192 7.07 2.35 3.75
CA MET A 192 7.44 1.65 4.97
C MET A 192 7.82 2.60 6.09
N GLY A 193 7.70 2.10 7.32
CA GLY A 193 8.24 2.74 8.50
C GLY A 193 9.77 2.64 8.53
N ILE A 194 10.42 3.64 9.11
CA ILE A 194 11.85 3.65 9.45
C ILE A 194 11.99 4.05 10.92
N LYS A 195 12.94 3.41 11.61
CA LYS A 195 13.35 3.70 12.99
C LYS A 195 14.64 4.52 13.00
N ASP A 196 14.79 5.38 14.01
CA ASP A 196 16.00 6.18 14.22
C ASP A 196 17.19 5.36 14.75
N LYS A 197 16.91 4.17 15.30
CA LYS A 197 17.90 3.24 15.82
C LYS A 197 17.66 1.84 15.29
N PRO A 198 18.71 1.07 14.99
CA PRO A 198 18.55 -0.31 14.58
C PRO A 198 17.98 -1.13 15.74
N THR A 199 17.22 -2.16 15.40
CA THR A 199 16.73 -3.17 16.36
C THR A 199 17.91 -4.05 16.77
N GLU A 200 18.16 -4.21 18.08
CA GLU A 200 19.23 -5.06 18.64
C GLU A 200 19.03 -6.55 18.35
#